data_AF-A0ABD5PGD9-F1
#
_entry.id   AF-A0ABD5PGD9-F1
#
_cell.length_a   1.000
_cell.length_b   1.000
_cell.length_c   1.000
_cell.angle_alpha   90.00
_cell.angle_beta   90.00
_cell.angle_gamma   90.00
#
_symmetry.space_group_name_H-M   'P 1'
#
loop_
_entity.id
_entity.type
_entity.pdbx_description
1 polymer ?
#
loop_
_entity_poly.entity_id
_entity_poly.type
_entity_poly.pdbx_seq_one_letter_code
_entity_poly.pdbx_strand_id
1 'polypeptide(L)'
;MSTESQDADDLRDRITNFLRRNFPQIQMHGGSAAIQQLDREEGSVTIQLGGACSGCGISPMTIQAIKSRMVKEIPEINTVHAETGMSGGADGDLGGMGGGGGMSPSFPGETSDDGDDGDEGPQAPF
;
A
#
# COMPACT_ATOMS: atom_id res chain seq x y z
N MET A 1 -41.94 11.61 8.64
CA MET A 1 -40.58 11.79 8.11
C MET A 1 -39.60 11.20 9.13
N SER A 2 -39.40 9.88 9.10
CA SER A 2 -38.49 9.18 10.05
C SER A 2 -37.88 7.90 9.50
N THR A 3 -38.32 7.41 8.33
CA THR A 3 -37.79 6.18 7.72
C THR A 3 -36.40 6.40 7.14
N GLU A 4 -36.15 7.54 6.52
CA GLU A 4 -34.88 7.82 5.82
C GLU A 4 -33.63 7.73 6.71
N SER A 5 -33.72 8.13 7.98
CA SER A 5 -32.58 8.10 8.91
C SER A 5 -32.34 6.73 9.54
N GLN A 6 -33.38 5.93 9.80
CA GLN A 6 -33.23 4.59 10.38
C GLN A 6 -32.60 3.65 9.37
N ASP A 7 -33.13 3.68 8.15
CA ASP A 7 -32.57 2.91 7.06
C ASP A 7 -31.09 3.29 6.89
N ALA A 8 -30.75 4.60 6.84
CA ALA A 8 -29.39 5.15 6.69
C ALA A 8 -28.33 4.49 7.59
N ASP A 9 -28.63 4.36 8.87
CA ASP A 9 -27.75 3.74 9.86
C ASP A 9 -27.56 2.23 9.60
N ASP A 10 -28.59 1.50 9.16
CA ASP A 10 -28.49 0.04 8.91
C ASP A 10 -27.46 -0.33 7.82
N LEU A 11 -27.37 0.43 6.72
CA LEU A 11 -26.38 0.17 5.66
C LEU A 11 -24.99 0.59 6.10
N ARG A 12 -24.88 1.71 6.84
CA ARG A 12 -23.61 2.16 7.41
C ARG A 12 -23.03 1.10 8.34
N ASP A 13 -23.86 0.50 9.17
CA ASP A 13 -23.50 -0.62 10.04
C ASP A 13 -23.16 -1.88 9.25
N ARG A 14 -23.92 -2.19 8.18
CA ARG A 14 -23.64 -3.32 7.30
C ARG A 14 -22.27 -3.19 6.62
N ILE A 15 -21.93 -2.01 6.10
CA ILE A 15 -20.63 -1.70 5.50
C ILE A 15 -19.51 -1.79 6.54
N THR A 16 -19.73 -1.25 7.74
CA THR A 16 -18.76 -1.30 8.84
C THR A 16 -18.48 -2.75 9.27
N ASN A 17 -19.54 -3.55 9.40
CA ASN A 17 -19.44 -4.98 9.71
C ASN A 17 -18.75 -5.78 8.60
N PHE A 18 -19.04 -5.45 7.33
CA PHE A 18 -18.37 -6.03 6.18
C PHE A 18 -16.85 -5.82 6.25
N LEU A 19 -16.41 -4.57 6.48
CA LEU A 19 -14.98 -4.23 6.56
C LEU A 19 -14.29 -4.97 7.73
N ARG A 20 -14.94 -5.04 8.90
CA ARG A 20 -14.43 -5.76 10.07
C ARG A 20 -14.28 -7.26 9.84
N ARG A 21 -15.24 -7.89 9.13
CA ARG A 21 -15.25 -9.35 8.90
C ARG A 21 -14.35 -9.77 7.75
N ASN A 22 -14.38 -9.03 6.63
CA ASN A 22 -13.66 -9.39 5.42
C ASN A 22 -12.22 -8.85 5.37
N PHE A 23 -11.95 -7.75 6.07
CA PHE A 23 -10.65 -7.07 6.08
C PHE A 23 -10.15 -6.75 7.50
N PRO A 24 -10.16 -7.72 8.44
CA PRO A 24 -9.69 -7.48 9.82
C PRO A 24 -8.22 -7.03 9.86
N GLN A 25 -7.42 -7.44 8.87
CA GLN A 25 -6.04 -7.00 8.68
C GLN A 25 -5.87 -5.48 8.79
N ILE A 26 -6.83 -4.68 8.27
CA ILE A 26 -6.73 -3.22 8.31
C ILE A 26 -6.53 -2.76 9.76
N GLN A 27 -7.36 -3.22 10.69
CA GLN A 27 -7.24 -2.85 12.11
C GLN A 27 -6.06 -3.54 12.80
N MET A 28 -5.77 -4.80 12.44
CA MET A 28 -4.65 -5.56 13.03
C MET A 28 -3.28 -4.91 12.73
N HIS A 29 -3.15 -4.22 11.59
CA HIS A 29 -1.95 -3.46 11.22
C HIS A 29 -1.99 -2.00 11.70
N GLY A 30 -2.92 -1.64 12.60
CA GLY A 30 -3.04 -0.27 13.11
C GLY A 30 -3.73 0.71 12.15
N GLY A 31 -4.41 0.19 11.13
CA GLY A 31 -5.25 0.91 10.19
C GLY A 31 -6.65 1.23 10.74
N SER A 32 -7.34 2.16 10.10
CA SER A 32 -8.72 2.52 10.34
C SER A 32 -9.47 2.63 9.01
N ALA A 33 -10.78 2.38 9.06
CA ALA A 33 -11.68 2.57 7.95
C ALA A 33 -12.91 3.35 8.45
N ALA A 34 -13.22 4.45 7.78
CA ALA A 34 -14.36 5.31 8.10
C ALA A 34 -15.19 5.55 6.83
N ILE A 35 -16.51 5.64 6.99
CA ILE A 35 -17.42 6.00 5.90
C ILE A 35 -17.55 7.51 5.89
N GLN A 36 -17.08 8.15 4.82
CA GLN A 36 -17.11 9.60 4.63
C GLN A 36 -18.44 10.05 4.06
N GLN A 37 -18.91 9.34 3.03
CA GLN A 37 -20.15 9.64 2.33
C GLN A 37 -20.83 8.35 1.93
N LEU A 38 -22.16 8.35 2.02
CA LEU A 38 -23.00 7.23 1.63
C LEU A 38 -24.20 7.81 0.90
N ASP A 39 -24.33 7.48 -0.39
CA ASP A 39 -25.47 7.84 -1.22
C ASP A 39 -26.23 6.56 -1.59
N ARG A 40 -27.48 6.48 -1.15
CA ARG A 40 -28.32 5.30 -1.39
C ARG A 40 -29.08 5.37 -2.69
N GLU A 41 -29.40 6.58 -3.14
CA GLU A 41 -30.18 6.79 -4.34
C GLU A 41 -29.33 6.41 -5.56
N GLU A 42 -28.05 6.79 -5.53
CA GLU A 42 -27.06 6.39 -6.53
C GLU A 42 -26.46 5.00 -6.24
N GLY A 43 -26.46 4.58 -4.96
CA GLY A 43 -25.78 3.38 -4.50
C GLY A 43 -24.26 3.56 -4.51
N SER A 44 -23.77 4.74 -4.14
CA SER A 44 -22.36 5.07 -4.08
C SER A 44 -21.89 5.25 -2.63
N VAL A 45 -20.69 4.74 -2.30
CA VAL A 45 -20.09 4.91 -0.97
C VAL A 45 -18.65 5.38 -1.09
N THR A 46 -18.28 6.36 -0.28
CA THR A 46 -16.91 6.83 -0.11
C THR A 46 -16.41 6.43 1.26
N ILE A 47 -15.36 5.62 1.27
CA ILE A 47 -14.66 5.21 2.49
C ILE A 47 -13.28 5.86 2.55
N GLN A 48 -12.93 6.38 3.70
CA GLN A 48 -11.57 6.79 4.01
C GLN A 48 -10.88 5.64 4.72
N LEU A 49 -9.78 5.20 4.12
CA LEU A 49 -8.91 4.18 4.67
C LEU A 49 -7.61 4.86 5.13
N GLY A 50 -7.26 4.70 6.40
CA GLY A 50 -6.10 5.36 7.00
C GLY A 50 -5.41 4.52 8.06
N GLY A 51 -4.44 5.11 8.76
CA GLY A 51 -3.82 4.56 9.96
C GLY A 51 -2.32 4.25 9.86
N ALA A 52 -1.80 3.67 10.93
CA ALA A 52 -0.44 3.87 11.45
C ALA A 52 0.71 3.21 10.66
N CYS A 53 0.46 2.62 9.49
CA CYS A 53 1.56 2.21 8.62
C CYS A 53 2.23 3.46 8.06
N SER A 54 3.21 3.95 8.82
CA SER A 54 4.10 5.09 8.63
C SER A 54 4.92 5.00 7.32
N GLY A 55 4.25 5.00 6.17
CA GLY A 55 4.87 5.03 4.84
C GLY A 55 4.36 4.00 3.83
N CYS A 56 3.60 2.97 4.25
CA CYS A 56 2.95 2.05 3.33
C CYS A 56 1.44 2.30 3.36
N GLY A 57 0.95 3.16 2.48
CA GLY A 57 -0.48 3.30 2.24
C GLY A 57 -1.13 1.95 1.92
N ILE A 58 -2.44 1.85 2.10
CA ILE A 58 -3.17 0.62 1.74
C ILE A 58 -2.90 0.29 0.26
N SER A 59 -2.52 -0.97 0.00
CA SER A 59 -2.16 -1.38 -1.35
C SER A 59 -3.32 -1.20 -2.34
N PRO A 60 -3.05 -0.83 -3.60
CA PRO A 60 -4.07 -0.77 -4.64
C PRO A 60 -4.87 -2.07 -4.80
N MET A 61 -4.22 -3.22 -4.61
CA MET A 61 -4.88 -4.53 -4.63
C MET A 61 -5.90 -4.70 -3.51
N THR A 62 -5.58 -4.25 -2.30
CA THR A 62 -6.52 -4.28 -1.17
C THR A 62 -7.73 -3.39 -1.47
N ILE A 63 -7.50 -2.18 -1.99
CA ILE A 63 -8.59 -1.27 -2.38
C ILE A 63 -9.49 -1.93 -3.42
N GLN A 64 -8.92 -2.52 -4.47
CA GLN A 64 -9.68 -3.19 -5.52
C GLN A 64 -10.47 -4.39 -4.97
N ALA A 65 -9.88 -5.17 -4.08
CA ALA A 65 -10.56 -6.29 -3.42
C ALA A 65 -11.76 -5.80 -2.59
N ILE A 66 -11.63 -4.68 -1.87
CA ILE A 66 -12.74 -4.07 -1.12
C ILE A 66 -13.86 -3.68 -2.10
N LYS A 67 -13.55 -2.94 -3.17
CA LYS A 67 -14.54 -2.51 -4.16
C LYS A 67 -15.30 -3.70 -4.75
N SER A 68 -14.59 -4.72 -5.22
CA SER A 68 -15.21 -5.89 -5.85
C SER A 68 -15.99 -6.77 -4.89
N ARG A 69 -15.57 -6.88 -3.62
CA ARG A 69 -16.29 -7.70 -2.63
C ARG A 69 -17.49 -6.98 -2.04
N MET A 70 -17.39 -5.67 -1.81
CA MET A 70 -18.46 -4.87 -1.21
C MET A 70 -19.72 -4.86 -2.10
N VAL A 71 -19.55 -4.61 -3.40
CA VAL A 71 -20.67 -4.65 -4.38
C VAL A 71 -21.30 -6.04 -4.49
N LYS A 72 -20.53 -7.12 -4.22
CA LYS A 72 -21.04 -8.50 -4.24
C LYS A 72 -21.80 -8.87 -2.97
N GLU A 73 -21.37 -8.38 -1.81
CA GLU A 73 -21.97 -8.73 -0.52
C GLU A 73 -23.11 -7.78 -0.13
N ILE A 74 -23.07 -6.55 -0.61
CA ILE A 74 -24.04 -5.49 -0.34
C ILE A 74 -24.62 -5.01 -1.68
N PRO A 75 -25.71 -5.62 -2.18
CA PRO A 75 -26.27 -5.31 -3.51
C PRO A 75 -26.87 -3.90 -3.60
N GLU A 76 -27.04 -3.22 -2.47
CA GLU A 76 -27.46 -1.82 -2.38
C GLU A 76 -26.36 -0.84 -2.83
N ILE A 77 -25.10 -1.31 -2.93
CA ILE A 77 -23.95 -0.51 -3.35
C ILE A 77 -23.51 -0.93 -4.75
N ASN A 78 -23.54 0.00 -5.69
CA ASN A 78 -23.07 -0.16 -7.06
C ASN A 78 -21.63 0.36 -7.23
N THR A 79 -21.30 1.45 -6.55
CA THR A 79 -20.03 2.17 -6.73
C THR A 79 -19.33 2.39 -5.40
N VAL A 80 -18.03 2.08 -5.34
CA VAL A 80 -17.20 2.21 -4.14
C VAL A 80 -15.98 3.09 -4.42
N HIS A 81 -15.91 4.23 -3.75
CA HIS A 81 -14.77 5.13 -3.71
C HIS A 81 -13.97 4.89 -2.43
N ALA A 82 -12.65 4.78 -2.56
CA ALA A 82 -11.76 4.59 -1.43
C ALA A 82 -10.68 5.66 -1.48
N GLU A 83 -10.61 6.46 -0.44
CA GLU A 83 -9.60 7.49 -0.26
C GLU A 83 -8.55 6.96 0.72
N THR A 84 -7.30 6.89 0.29
CA THR A 84 -6.17 6.61 1.17
C THR A 84 -5.37 7.88 1.35
N GLY A 85 -4.85 8.13 2.56
CA GLY A 85 -4.02 9.30 2.85
C GLY A 85 -2.68 9.37 2.09
N MET A 86 -2.44 8.47 1.14
CA MET A 86 -1.28 8.52 0.27
C MET A 86 -1.60 9.34 -0.98
N SER A 87 -1.53 10.66 -0.85
CA SER A 87 -1.21 11.50 -1.99
C SER A 87 0.26 11.24 -2.34
N GLY A 88 0.52 10.24 -3.18
CA GLY A 88 1.87 9.93 -3.65
C GLY A 88 2.03 8.50 -4.14
N GLY A 89 1.93 8.28 -5.45
CA GLY A 89 2.60 7.14 -6.09
C GLY A 89 1.76 6.16 -6.89
N ALA A 90 0.52 6.49 -7.28
CA ALA A 90 0.01 5.93 -8.52
C ALA A 90 0.58 6.81 -9.65
N ASP A 91 1.55 6.25 -10.38
CA ASP A 91 2.10 6.77 -11.63
C ASP A 91 3.05 7.96 -11.52
N GLY A 92 4.36 7.69 -11.41
CA GLY A 92 5.38 8.69 -11.77
C GLY A 92 6.75 8.48 -11.15
N ASP A 93 7.72 8.17 -12.00
CA ASP A 93 9.15 8.48 -11.82
C ASP A 93 10.04 7.45 -11.05
N LEU A 94 10.43 6.39 -11.77
CA LEU A 94 11.80 5.86 -11.70
C LEU A 94 12.68 6.61 -12.74
N GLY A 95 12.61 7.95 -12.74
CA GLY A 95 13.22 8.82 -13.73
C GLY A 95 14.14 9.84 -13.09
N GLY A 96 15.19 9.41 -12.38
CA GLY A 96 15.98 10.39 -11.63
C GLY A 96 17.38 10.01 -11.14
N MET A 97 18.18 9.27 -11.90
CA MET A 97 19.65 9.40 -11.83
C MET A 97 20.20 9.60 -13.24
N GLY A 98 19.83 10.74 -13.83
CA GLY A 98 20.52 11.30 -14.97
C GLY A 98 21.64 12.26 -14.52
N GLY A 99 22.84 12.04 -15.06
CA GLY A 99 23.71 13.15 -15.48
C GLY A 99 24.97 13.38 -14.68
N GLY A 100 26.08 12.82 -15.15
CA GLY A 100 27.43 13.27 -14.83
C GLY A 100 28.39 12.82 -15.92
N GLY A 101 28.47 13.58 -17.02
CA GLY A 101 29.50 13.40 -18.03
C GLY A 101 30.89 13.56 -17.40
N GLY A 102 31.78 12.60 -17.70
CA GLY A 102 33.16 12.61 -17.23
C GLY A 102 33.96 11.65 -18.10
N MET A 103 34.67 12.23 -19.05
CA MET A 103 35.56 11.56 -19.98
C MET A 103 36.72 10.85 -19.26
N SER A 104 37.21 9.78 -19.91
CA SER A 104 38.58 9.21 -19.85
C SER A 104 38.92 8.21 -18.73
N PRO A 105 39.25 6.94 -19.07
CA PRO A 105 40.04 6.08 -18.18
C PRO A 105 41.51 6.52 -18.26
N SER A 106 42.00 7.23 -17.25
CA SER A 106 43.44 7.36 -17.03
C SER A 106 43.90 6.18 -16.20
N PHE A 107 44.67 5.28 -16.82
CA PHE A 107 45.57 4.36 -16.15
C PHE A 107 46.75 5.14 -15.57
N PRO A 108 47.07 4.96 -14.28
CA PRO A 108 48.46 4.85 -13.84
C PRO A 108 48.63 3.52 -13.11
N GLY A 109 49.59 2.72 -13.58
CA GLY A 109 49.79 1.36 -13.11
C GLY A 109 50.10 1.25 -11.62
N GLU A 110 49.64 0.14 -11.06
CA GLU A 110 50.35 -0.55 -9.99
C GLU A 110 50.34 -2.03 -10.35
N THR A 111 51.52 -2.54 -10.64
CA THR A 111 51.81 -3.96 -10.80
C THR A 111 51.64 -4.63 -9.45
N SER A 112 50.83 -5.69 -9.38
CA SER A 112 50.95 -6.70 -8.34
C SER A 112 50.64 -8.05 -8.96
N ASP A 113 51.72 -8.62 -9.49
CA ASP A 113 52.10 -10.03 -9.41
C ASP A 113 50.97 -11.00 -9.01
N ASP A 114 50.38 -11.66 -10.01
CA ASP A 114 49.58 -12.87 -9.83
C ASP A 114 50.54 -14.07 -9.99
N GLY A 115 51.28 -14.34 -8.92
CA GLY A 115 52.17 -15.47 -8.75
C GLY A 115 51.57 -16.45 -7.74
N ASP A 116 50.84 -17.43 -8.26
CA ASP A 116 50.49 -18.69 -7.61
C ASP A 116 51.78 -19.39 -7.10
N ASP A 117 51.99 -19.42 -5.78
CA ASP A 117 52.78 -20.46 -5.11
C ASP A 117 52.54 -20.46 -3.59
N GLY A 118 52.18 -21.62 -3.05
CA GLY A 118 52.77 -22.14 -1.82
C GLY A 118 52.45 -21.48 -0.47
N ASP A 119 51.61 -22.19 0.29
CA ASP A 119 51.84 -22.56 1.70
C ASP A 119 51.57 -21.57 2.87
N GLU A 120 51.17 -22.23 3.97
CA GLU A 120 51.10 -21.77 5.37
C GLU A 120 49.89 -20.90 5.80
N GLY A 121 48.76 -21.57 6.07
CA GLY A 121 47.66 -21.01 6.87
C GLY A 121 48.06 -20.79 8.35
N PRO A 122 47.42 -19.85 9.06
CA PRO A 122 47.88 -19.40 10.38
C PRO A 122 47.61 -20.43 11.49
N GLN A 123 48.63 -20.75 12.29
CA GLN A 123 48.45 -21.47 13.56
C GLN A 123 47.78 -20.57 14.60
N ALA A 124 46.61 -20.99 15.10
CA ALA A 124 46.00 -20.47 16.32
C ALA A 124 46.57 -21.22 17.54
N PRO A 125 46.85 -20.53 18.67
CA PRO A 125 47.34 -21.20 19.87
C PRO A 125 46.19 -21.61 20.80
N PHE A 126 45.90 -22.92 20.92
CA PHE A 126 45.32 -23.57 22.13
C PHE A 126 45.71 -25.04 22.18
#